data_AF-A0A3M1U3X6-F1
#
_entry.id   AF-A0A3M1U3X6-F1
#
_cell.length_a   1.000
_cell.length_b   1.000
_cell.length_c   1.000
_cell.angle_alpha   90.00
_cell.angle_beta   90.00
_cell.angle_gamma   90.00
#
_symmetry.space_group_name_H-M   'P 1'
#
loop_
_entity.id
_entity.type
_entity.pdbx_description
1 polymer ?
#
loop_
_entity_poly.entity_id
_entity_poly.type
_entity_poly.pdbx_seq_one_letter_code
_entity_poly.pdbx_strand_id
1 'polypeptide(L)'
;MGLSEADWEQLQQAYSASLARAKGHSKYQNWDLAIAEYSQAFAIRPIEVEAAFGLASAYEQRWRENKAETDKREAIKFAQICLRQDPRHEGALQLMSRLGRTANPARNKRKRWLLAMGAIILALFVGKNLLRTSSPQKSSPPPPGPASRPASPSAVSASTLSLPLQFVEHDQLRFQSFASSLAVYDSAYSYKLRAYLPVEGMELSALKLKIELLDEQASVLYSEVFDALASHQPVARAGDLLAIGYDHYQKGVLPIAGARLGVHSMQQAPAPAAYQPAAPLQLKWERPPPANIALTAGMRLDQLSSSRFTAQSFHKIVLEITNQGQANLQRLKLRLDWKDERGEVLQSKSLYVVSTSTPPLLAGQRRTAGGTYSLDKQQAAAFRQLEVVVEEVVF
;
A
#
# COMPACT_ATOMS: atom_id res chain seq x y z
N MET A 1 -9.94 23.30 16.48
CA MET A 1 -10.69 22.96 17.70
C MET A 1 -9.97 21.79 18.36
N GLY A 2 -9.58 21.90 19.63
CA GLY A 2 -8.99 20.77 20.37
C GLY A 2 -10.10 19.84 20.87
N LEU A 3 -9.76 18.57 21.11
CA LEU A 3 -10.63 17.61 21.80
C LEU A 3 -10.99 18.17 23.18
N SER A 4 -12.24 17.97 23.62
CA SER A 4 -12.63 18.32 24.99
C SER A 4 -11.93 17.39 25.99
N GLU A 5 -11.86 17.80 27.25
CA GLU A 5 -11.30 16.97 28.33
C GLU A 5 -12.06 15.64 28.46
N ALA A 6 -13.39 15.68 28.32
CA ALA A 6 -14.23 14.48 28.31
C ALA A 6 -13.91 13.55 27.13
N ASP A 7 -13.67 14.09 25.93
CA ASP A 7 -13.28 13.26 24.78
C ASP A 7 -11.90 12.62 24.99
N TRP A 8 -10.97 13.34 25.63
CA TRP A 8 -9.65 12.81 25.96
C TRP A 8 -9.72 11.66 26.96
N GLU A 9 -10.54 11.79 28.01
CA GLU A 9 -10.78 10.71 28.97
C GLU A 9 -11.40 9.48 28.32
N GLN A 10 -12.39 9.67 27.44
CA GLN A 10 -13.00 8.58 26.68
C GLN A 10 -11.99 7.85 25.80
N LEU A 11 -11.09 8.58 25.13
CA LEU A 11 -10.02 7.98 24.33
C LEU A 11 -9.02 7.21 25.19
N GLN A 12 -8.67 7.73 26.38
CA GLN A 12 -7.79 7.03 27.31
C GLN A 12 -8.44 5.75 27.86
N GLN A 13 -9.73 5.79 28.17
CA GLN A 13 -10.47 4.63 28.60
C GLN A 13 -10.56 3.58 27.48
N ALA A 14 -10.90 3.99 26.27
CA ALA A 14 -10.97 3.11 25.09
C ALA A 14 -9.62 2.46 24.79
N TYR A 15 -8.53 3.23 24.85
CA TYR A 15 -7.17 2.71 24.70
C TYR A 15 -6.87 1.62 25.73
N SER A 16 -7.11 1.90 27.01
CA SER A 16 -6.81 0.95 28.09
C SER A 16 -7.65 -0.33 27.99
N ALA A 17 -8.92 -0.20 27.59
CA ALA A 17 -9.84 -1.31 27.40
C ALA A 17 -9.42 -2.20 26.22
N SER A 18 -9.12 -1.62 25.05
CA SER A 18 -8.65 -2.37 23.88
C SER A 18 -7.31 -3.05 24.17
N LEU A 19 -6.38 -2.37 24.83
CA LEU A 19 -5.10 -2.96 25.21
C LEU A 19 -5.27 -4.14 26.17
N ALA A 20 -6.15 -4.03 27.17
CA ALA A 20 -6.45 -5.12 28.10
C ALA A 20 -7.05 -6.34 27.39
N ARG A 21 -8.03 -6.13 26.49
CA ARG A 21 -8.62 -7.21 25.68
C ARG A 21 -7.58 -7.86 24.77
N ALA A 22 -6.74 -7.06 24.10
CA ALA A 22 -5.67 -7.56 23.23
C ALA A 22 -4.68 -8.47 23.97
N LYS A 23 -4.25 -8.07 25.18
CA LYS A 23 -3.42 -8.90 26.05
C LYS A 23 -4.13 -10.18 26.47
N GLY A 24 -5.42 -10.09 26.78
CA GLY A 24 -6.28 -11.25 27.06
C GLY A 24 -6.29 -12.24 25.89
N HIS A 25 -6.62 -11.78 24.69
CA HIS A 25 -6.61 -12.63 23.49
C HIS A 25 -5.23 -13.22 23.19
N SER A 26 -4.15 -12.44 23.37
CA SER A 26 -2.77 -12.91 23.20
C SER A 26 -2.43 -14.05 24.16
N LYS A 27 -2.86 -13.94 25.42
CA LYS A 27 -2.64 -14.97 26.45
C LYS A 27 -3.29 -16.30 26.07
N TYR A 28 -4.45 -16.26 25.41
CA TYR A 28 -5.19 -17.43 24.93
C TYR A 28 -4.89 -17.79 23.46
N GLN A 29 -3.82 -17.24 22.87
CA GLN A 29 -3.37 -17.53 21.51
C GLN A 29 -4.42 -17.22 20.42
N ASN A 30 -5.38 -16.34 20.70
CA ASN A 30 -6.38 -15.89 19.72
C ASN A 30 -5.80 -14.72 18.92
N TRP A 31 -4.84 -15.00 18.03
CA TRP A 31 -4.02 -13.97 17.39
C TRP A 31 -4.81 -13.00 16.51
N ASP A 32 -5.87 -13.45 15.84
CA ASP A 32 -6.71 -12.58 15.01
C ASP A 32 -7.41 -11.50 15.83
N LEU A 33 -8.01 -11.89 16.97
CA LEU A 33 -8.66 -10.96 17.89
C LEU A 33 -7.64 -10.08 18.61
N ALA A 34 -6.47 -10.63 18.97
CA ALA A 34 -5.39 -9.85 19.55
C ALA A 34 -4.90 -8.76 18.59
N ILE A 35 -4.71 -9.09 17.31
CA ILE A 35 -4.31 -8.12 16.27
C ILE A 35 -5.37 -7.04 16.10
N ALA A 36 -6.66 -7.39 16.06
CA ALA A 36 -7.73 -6.42 15.93
C ALA A 36 -7.75 -5.41 17.10
N GLU A 37 -7.66 -5.92 18.34
CA GLU A 37 -7.69 -5.08 19.55
C GLU A 37 -6.40 -4.25 19.73
N TYR A 38 -5.22 -4.81 19.47
CA TYR A 38 -3.98 -4.00 19.46
C TYR A 38 -4.00 -2.94 18.36
N SER A 39 -4.64 -3.21 17.21
CA SER A 39 -4.76 -2.23 16.13
C SER A 39 -5.64 -1.04 16.55
N GLN A 40 -6.72 -1.30 17.28
CA GLN A 40 -7.54 -0.23 17.87
C GLN A 40 -6.76 0.59 18.90
N ALA A 41 -6.04 -0.07 19.82
CA ALA A 41 -5.20 0.62 20.80
C ALA A 41 -4.11 1.47 20.11
N PHE A 42 -3.46 0.93 19.08
CA PHE A 42 -2.44 1.64 18.30
C PHE A 42 -3.03 2.82 17.51
N ALA A 43 -4.26 2.71 17.00
CA ALA A 43 -4.92 3.82 16.31
C ALA A 43 -5.21 5.01 17.26
N ILE A 44 -5.51 4.73 18.53
CA ILE A 44 -5.75 5.78 19.54
C ILE A 44 -4.43 6.40 20.00
N ARG A 45 -3.40 5.58 20.26
CA ARG A 45 -2.07 6.04 20.71
C ARG A 45 -0.94 5.44 19.86
N PRO A 46 -0.69 5.98 18.66
CA PRO A 46 0.32 5.43 17.76
C PRO A 46 1.76 5.63 18.24
N ILE A 47 1.97 6.54 19.21
CA ILE A 47 3.27 6.84 19.82
C ILE A 47 3.62 5.84 20.95
N GLU A 48 2.62 5.14 21.49
CA GLU A 48 2.82 4.26 22.63
C GLU A 48 3.39 2.91 22.17
N VAL A 49 4.56 2.55 22.71
CA VAL A 49 5.35 1.40 22.24
C VAL A 49 4.63 0.08 22.53
N GLU A 50 3.83 0.03 23.60
CA GLU A 50 3.21 -1.21 24.06
C GLU A 50 2.23 -1.81 23.04
N ALA A 51 1.37 -1.00 22.40
CA ALA A 51 0.42 -1.48 21.42
C ALA A 51 1.12 -1.92 20.12
N ALA A 52 2.15 -1.18 19.69
CA ALA A 52 2.96 -1.54 18.54
C ALA A 52 3.72 -2.85 18.77
N PHE A 53 4.28 -3.04 19.96
CA PHE A 53 4.98 -4.27 20.32
C PHE A 53 4.01 -5.46 20.44
N GLY A 54 2.80 -5.21 20.96
CA GLY A 54 1.70 -6.16 20.96
C GLY A 54 1.34 -6.64 19.55
N LEU A 55 1.20 -5.73 18.58
CA LEU A 55 0.99 -6.07 17.17
C LEU A 55 2.14 -6.89 16.61
N ALA A 56 3.39 -6.42 16.78
CA ALA A 56 4.56 -7.12 16.29
C ALA A 56 4.60 -8.57 16.79
N SER A 57 4.32 -8.76 18.09
CA SER A 57 4.29 -10.07 18.73
C SER A 57 3.13 -10.94 18.24
N ALA A 58 1.92 -10.39 18.13
CA ALA A 58 0.76 -11.15 17.68
C ALA A 58 0.90 -11.61 16.21
N TYR A 59 1.39 -10.74 15.32
CA TYR A 59 1.73 -11.13 13.94
C TYR A 59 2.86 -12.17 13.88
N GLU A 60 3.88 -12.06 14.74
CA GLU A 60 4.96 -13.05 14.81
C GLU A 60 4.44 -14.44 15.20
N GLN A 61 3.53 -14.50 16.18
CA GLN A 61 2.94 -15.77 16.62
C GLN A 61 2.00 -16.35 15.57
N ARG A 62 1.14 -15.53 14.95
CA ARG A 62 0.28 -15.99 13.85
C ARG A 62 1.11 -16.51 12.66
N TRP A 63 2.19 -15.81 12.31
CA TRP A 63 3.17 -16.28 11.32
C TRP A 63 3.79 -17.63 11.71
N ARG A 64 4.08 -17.87 12.99
CA ARG A 64 4.62 -19.16 13.43
C ARG A 64 3.64 -20.30 13.18
N GLU A 65 2.34 -20.06 13.31
CA GLU A 65 1.28 -21.03 13.08
C GLU A 65 1.01 -21.27 11.59
N ASN A 66 0.85 -20.20 10.80
CA ASN A 66 0.36 -20.30 9.41
C ASN A 66 1.46 -20.15 8.34
N LYS A 67 2.67 -19.72 8.71
CA LYS A 67 3.79 -19.39 7.81
C LYS A 67 3.46 -18.36 6.72
N ALA A 68 2.46 -17.50 6.93
CA ALA A 68 2.10 -16.44 5.98
C ALA A 68 3.15 -15.31 5.97
N GLU A 69 3.81 -15.11 4.82
CA GLU A 69 4.85 -14.05 4.69
C GLU A 69 4.29 -12.63 4.89
N THR A 70 2.99 -12.42 4.73
CA THR A 70 2.32 -11.16 5.10
C THR A 70 2.46 -10.86 6.59
N ASP A 71 2.23 -11.86 7.45
CA ASP A 71 2.31 -11.70 8.90
C ASP A 71 3.76 -11.44 9.35
N LYS A 72 4.72 -12.11 8.73
CA LYS A 72 6.14 -11.83 8.96
C LYS A 72 6.52 -10.39 8.62
N ARG A 73 6.04 -9.87 7.48
CA ARG A 73 6.29 -8.48 7.06
C ARG A 73 5.67 -7.47 8.02
N GLU A 74 4.42 -7.70 8.43
CA GLU A 74 3.75 -6.83 9.41
C GLU A 74 4.45 -6.88 10.78
N ALA A 75 4.86 -8.07 11.26
CA ALA A 75 5.62 -8.19 12.49
C ALA A 75 6.93 -7.37 12.48
N ILE A 76 7.67 -7.40 11.36
CA ILE A 76 8.88 -6.58 11.16
C ILE A 76 8.55 -5.09 11.18
N LYS A 77 7.50 -4.67 10.45
CA LYS A 77 7.06 -3.28 10.36
C LYS A 77 6.72 -2.69 11.73
N PHE A 78 5.95 -3.41 12.55
CA PHE A 78 5.59 -2.95 13.89
C PHE A 78 6.77 -2.97 14.87
N ALA A 79 7.68 -3.95 14.77
CA ALA A 79 8.91 -3.93 15.54
C ALA A 79 9.80 -2.73 15.19
N GLN A 80 9.87 -2.34 13.92
CA GLN A 80 10.56 -1.11 13.49
C GLN A 80 9.88 0.16 14.00
N ILE A 81 8.55 0.19 14.14
CA ILE A 81 7.84 1.29 14.80
C ILE A 81 8.30 1.39 16.25
N CYS A 82 8.33 0.28 16.99
CA CYS A 82 8.82 0.25 18.37
C CYS A 82 10.24 0.82 18.49
N LEU A 83 11.17 0.37 17.64
CA LEU A 83 12.57 0.82 17.68
C LEU A 83 12.78 2.27 17.25
N ARG A 84 11.85 2.85 16.47
CA ARG A 84 11.90 4.28 16.15
C ARG A 84 11.50 5.16 17.34
N GLN A 85 10.59 4.67 18.17
CA GLN A 85 10.10 5.37 19.37
C GLN A 85 11.03 5.14 20.56
N ASP A 86 11.40 3.88 20.79
CA ASP A 86 12.36 3.45 21.79
C ASP A 86 13.42 2.54 21.14
N PRO A 87 14.58 3.09 20.75
CA PRO A 87 15.68 2.33 20.17
C PRO A 87 16.27 1.25 21.08
N ARG A 88 15.98 1.29 22.39
CA ARG A 88 16.47 0.32 23.39
C ARG A 88 15.41 -0.70 23.78
N HIS A 89 14.27 -0.75 23.08
CA HIS A 89 13.20 -1.68 23.37
C HIS A 89 13.63 -3.15 23.14
N GLU A 90 14.00 -3.84 24.23
CA GLU A 90 14.61 -5.17 24.18
C GLU A 90 13.74 -6.19 23.46
N GLY A 91 12.44 -6.20 23.72
CA GLY A 91 11.50 -7.13 23.09
C GLY A 91 11.47 -7.00 21.56
N ALA A 92 11.59 -5.77 21.05
CA ALA A 92 11.55 -5.51 19.61
C ALA A 92 12.87 -5.94 18.94
N LEU A 93 14.00 -5.69 19.59
CA LEU A 93 15.32 -6.16 19.15
C LEU A 93 15.36 -7.71 19.10
N GLN A 94 14.87 -8.38 20.15
CA GLN A 94 14.80 -9.83 20.19
C GLN A 94 13.88 -10.39 19.12
N LEU A 95 12.70 -9.79 18.91
CA LEU A 95 11.76 -10.18 17.87
C LEU A 95 12.40 -10.04 16.48
N MET A 96 13.03 -8.91 16.17
CA MET A 96 13.73 -8.72 14.90
C MET A 96 14.87 -9.74 14.69
N SER A 97 15.64 -10.06 15.73
CA SER A 97 16.68 -11.09 15.68
C SER A 97 16.11 -12.47 15.35
N ARG A 98 14.99 -12.86 15.97
CA ARG A 98 14.29 -14.12 15.70
C ARG A 98 13.75 -14.18 14.27
N LEU A 99 13.09 -13.11 13.81
CA LEU A 99 12.56 -13.03 12.45
C LEU A 99 13.68 -13.01 11.38
N GLY A 100 14.80 -12.36 11.67
CA GLY A 100 15.97 -12.28 10.78
C GLY A 100 16.72 -13.60 10.60
N ARG A 101 16.78 -14.46 11.63
CA ARG A 101 17.44 -15.78 11.54
C ARG A 101 16.73 -16.78 10.62
N THR A 102 15.46 -16.53 10.26
CA THR A 102 14.72 -17.39 9.30
C THR A 102 14.91 -16.99 7.84
N ALA A 103 15.79 -16.02 7.55
CA ALA A 103 16.17 -15.67 6.18
C ALA A 103 17.10 -16.74 5.57
N ASN A 104 16.48 -17.81 5.07
CA ASN A 104 16.92 -18.73 4.01
C ASN A 104 18.46 -18.97 3.89
N PRO A 105 19.02 -20.08 4.42
CA PRO A 105 20.43 -20.42 4.30
C PRO A 105 20.92 -20.61 2.84
N ALA A 106 20.01 -20.75 1.87
CA ALA A 106 20.34 -20.84 0.45
C ALA A 106 20.95 -19.55 -0.11
N ARG A 107 20.60 -18.37 0.43
CA ARG A 107 21.15 -17.07 -0.01
C ARG A 107 22.58 -16.84 0.50
N ASN A 108 23.00 -17.56 1.54
CA ASN A 108 24.34 -17.46 2.13
C ASN A 108 25.40 -18.37 1.46
N LYS A 109 24.99 -19.41 0.72
CA LYS A 109 25.94 -20.23 -0.06
C LYS A 109 26.54 -19.46 -1.26
N ARG A 110 25.77 -18.58 -1.92
CA ARG A 110 26.28 -17.73 -3.01
C ARG A 110 27.25 -16.65 -2.53
N LYS A 111 27.04 -16.06 -1.35
CA LYS A 111 27.99 -15.10 -0.75
C LYS A 111 29.29 -15.76 -0.30
N ARG A 112 29.25 -17.00 0.20
CA ARG A 112 30.46 -17.77 0.55
C ARG A 112 31.31 -18.15 -0.67
N TRP A 113 30.69 -18.43 -1.82
CA TRP A 113 31.41 -18.67 -3.07
C TRP A 113 32.06 -17.40 -3.65
N LEU A 114 31.40 -16.25 -3.55
CA LEU A 114 31.98 -14.97 -3.99
C LEU A 114 33.12 -14.47 -3.08
N LEU A 115 33.10 -14.80 -1.78
CA LEU A 115 34.21 -14.48 -0.86
C LEU A 115 35.44 -15.38 -1.06
N ALA A 116 35.27 -16.64 -1.47
CA ALA A 116 36.40 -17.52 -1.80
C ALA A 116 37.12 -17.09 -3.09
N MET A 117 36.39 -16.56 -4.08
CA MET A 117 36.98 -15.97 -5.29
C MET A 117 37.65 -14.60 -5.05
N GLY A 118 37.14 -13.81 -4.11
CA GLY A 118 37.74 -12.52 -3.73
C GLY A 118 39.05 -12.64 -2.93
N ALA A 119 39.27 -13.75 -2.23
CA ALA A 119 40.47 -13.96 -1.40
C ALA A 119 41.73 -14.30 -2.21
N ILE A 120 41.62 -14.70 -3.48
CA ILE A 120 42.77 -14.94 -4.36
C ILE A 120 43.25 -13.63 -5.02
N ILE A 121 42.37 -12.64 -5.18
CA ILE A 121 42.71 -11.34 -5.79
C ILE A 121 43.16 -10.31 -4.73
N LEU A 122 42.82 -10.53 -3.46
CA LEU A 122 43.23 -9.67 -2.34
C LEU A 122 44.45 -10.22 -1.55
N ALA A 123 45.28 -11.05 -2.18
CA ALA A 123 46.59 -11.47 -1.64
C ALA A 123 47.76 -10.66 -2.22
N LEU A 124 47.50 -9.66 -3.07
CA LEU A 124 48.53 -8.85 -3.73
C LEU A 124 48.48 -7.34 -3.42
N PHE A 125 47.60 -6.86 -2.54
CA PHE A 125 47.59 -5.44 -2.16
C PHE A 125 47.78 -5.22 -0.66
N VAL A 126 49.06 -5.05 -0.32
CA VAL A 126 49.62 -4.06 0.61
C VAL A 126 49.14 -4.11 2.06
N GLY A 127 50.07 -4.50 2.93
CA GLY A 127 49.98 -4.33 4.37
C GLY A 127 50.38 -2.93 4.89
N LYS A 128 50.35 -2.86 6.22
CA LYS A 128 50.79 -1.79 7.14
C LYS A 128 49.88 -0.56 7.26
N ASN A 129 49.14 -0.44 8.36
CA ASN A 129 49.61 0.33 9.54
C ASN A 129 48.61 0.31 10.71
N LEU A 130 49.15 0.64 11.87
CA LEU A 130 48.66 0.35 13.21
C LEU A 130 47.56 1.29 13.74
N LEU A 131 46.77 0.70 14.64
CA LEU A 131 46.13 1.24 15.84
C LEU A 131 46.59 2.64 16.31
N ARG A 132 45.61 3.50 16.63
CA ARG A 132 45.66 4.34 17.84
C ARG A 132 44.27 4.63 18.38
N THR A 133 44.10 4.26 19.64
CA THR A 133 42.96 4.50 20.50
C THR A 133 43.02 5.91 21.11
N SER A 134 41.87 6.53 21.35
CA SER A 134 41.59 7.24 22.62
C SER A 134 40.16 7.78 22.65
N SER A 135 39.49 7.46 23.75
CA SER A 135 38.37 8.15 24.39
C SER A 135 38.65 7.99 25.89
N PRO A 136 38.03 8.73 26.85
CA PRO A 136 36.95 9.69 26.71
C PRO A 136 37.17 10.99 27.54
N GLN A 137 36.35 12.03 27.35
CA GLN A 137 36.02 12.89 28.48
C GLN A 137 34.59 13.46 28.40
N LYS A 138 33.92 13.25 29.51
CA LYS A 138 32.52 13.55 29.83
C LYS A 138 32.52 14.86 30.63
N SER A 139 31.71 15.84 30.23
CA SER A 139 31.30 16.93 31.12
C SER A 139 29.86 17.33 30.83
N SER A 140 29.07 17.45 31.90
CA SER A 140 27.65 17.78 31.91
C SER A 140 27.48 19.21 32.42
N PRO A 141 26.59 20.03 31.84
CA PRO A 141 26.07 21.23 32.49
C PRO A 141 24.66 21.03 33.12
N PRO A 142 24.22 21.95 34.01
CA PRO A 142 23.11 21.77 34.96
C PRO A 142 21.69 22.05 34.38
N PRO A 143 20.62 21.65 35.11
CA PRO A 143 19.20 21.83 34.72
C PRO A 143 18.63 23.26 34.96
N PRO A 144 17.40 23.57 34.46
CA PRO A 144 17.12 24.81 33.73
C PRO A 144 16.27 25.85 34.48
N GLY A 145 16.40 27.12 34.03
CA GLY A 145 15.46 28.22 34.32
C GLY A 145 14.19 28.17 33.43
N PRO A 146 13.15 28.94 33.79
CA PRO A 146 11.77 28.75 33.33
C PRO A 146 11.58 28.97 31.82
N ALA A 147 10.86 28.03 31.21
CA ALA A 147 10.66 27.88 29.78
C ALA A 147 9.79 28.99 29.16
N SER A 148 10.37 29.75 28.23
CA SER A 148 9.64 30.42 27.16
C SER A 148 9.00 29.38 26.24
N ARG A 149 7.70 29.51 25.99
CA ARG A 149 6.89 28.69 25.07
C ARG A 149 7.64 28.39 23.76
N PRO A 150 7.81 27.11 23.37
CA PRO A 150 8.28 26.80 22.03
C PRO A 150 7.20 27.22 21.02
N ALA A 151 7.63 28.01 20.03
CA ALA A 151 6.85 28.29 18.84
C ALA A 151 6.41 26.97 18.18
N SER A 152 5.21 26.97 17.60
CA SER A 152 4.67 25.88 16.82
C SER A 152 5.73 25.34 15.84
N PRO A 153 5.89 24.01 15.70
CA PRO A 153 6.85 23.46 14.76
C PRO A 153 6.52 23.96 13.36
N SER A 154 7.43 24.76 12.81
CA SER A 154 7.38 25.25 11.44
C SER A 154 7.10 24.06 10.51
N ALA A 155 6.10 24.21 9.64
CA ALA A 155 5.83 23.25 8.59
C ALA A 155 7.12 22.98 7.80
N VAL A 156 7.58 21.73 7.80
CA VAL A 156 8.72 21.29 7.00
C VAL A 156 8.39 21.61 5.55
N SER A 157 9.08 22.61 4.99
CA SER A 157 8.81 23.11 3.64
C SER A 157 9.43 22.13 2.64
N ALA A 158 8.61 21.28 2.04
CA ALA A 158 9.06 20.36 1.00
C ALA A 158 9.13 21.07 -0.35
N SER A 159 10.28 20.98 -1.04
CA SER A 159 10.37 21.38 -2.43
C SER A 159 9.87 20.25 -3.33
N THR A 160 8.82 20.49 -4.11
CA THR A 160 8.29 19.51 -5.09
C THR A 160 8.81 19.83 -6.47
N LEU A 161 9.45 18.86 -7.12
CA LEU A 161 10.08 18.96 -8.43
C LEU A 161 9.42 17.98 -9.39
N SER A 162 9.18 18.40 -10.63
CA SER A 162 8.80 17.48 -11.72
C SER A 162 10.06 16.76 -12.19
N LEU A 163 10.03 15.42 -12.17
CA LEU A 163 11.18 14.59 -12.47
C LEU A 163 11.04 13.98 -13.88
N PRO A 164 12.04 14.12 -14.77
CA PRO A 164 11.96 13.50 -16.09
C PRO A 164 11.85 11.98 -15.98
N LEU A 165 10.89 11.41 -16.70
CA LEU A 165 10.63 9.98 -16.73
C LEU A 165 10.96 9.42 -18.10
N GLN A 166 11.86 8.45 -18.13
CA GLN A 166 12.19 7.67 -19.31
C GLN A 166 11.46 6.33 -19.27
N PHE A 167 10.82 5.96 -20.38
CA PHE A 167 10.24 4.63 -20.52
C PHE A 167 11.23 3.73 -21.24
N VAL A 168 11.50 2.56 -20.67
CA VAL A 168 12.19 1.49 -21.39
C VAL A 168 11.22 0.95 -22.42
N GLU A 169 11.60 1.03 -23.70
CA GLU A 169 10.76 0.54 -24.79
C GLU A 169 10.38 -0.93 -24.59
N HIS A 170 9.14 -1.24 -24.94
CA HIS A 170 8.59 -2.58 -24.92
C HIS A 170 7.75 -2.76 -26.17
N ASP A 171 7.90 -3.86 -26.89
CA ASP A 171 7.33 -4.02 -28.23
C ASP A 171 5.82 -3.76 -28.28
N GLN A 172 5.11 -4.20 -27.24
CA GLN A 172 3.64 -4.22 -27.22
C GLN A 172 2.98 -3.22 -26.26
N LEU A 173 3.77 -2.50 -25.43
CA LEU A 173 3.23 -1.59 -24.42
C LEU A 173 3.75 -0.18 -24.64
N ARG A 174 2.86 0.81 -24.50
CA ARG A 174 3.16 2.23 -24.62
C ARG A 174 2.63 2.96 -23.40
N PHE A 175 3.52 3.56 -22.62
CA PHE A 175 3.14 4.29 -21.42
C PHE A 175 2.91 5.76 -21.73
N GLN A 176 1.93 6.35 -21.04
CA GLN A 176 1.69 7.79 -21.06
C GLN A 176 1.88 8.32 -19.64
N SER A 177 2.94 9.11 -19.41
CA SER A 177 3.14 9.74 -18.11
C SER A 177 2.08 10.82 -17.90
N PHE A 178 1.51 10.85 -16.69
CA PHE A 178 0.66 11.95 -16.26
C PHE A 178 1.42 12.88 -15.31
N ALA A 179 2.07 12.29 -14.29
CA ALA A 179 2.90 13.04 -13.36
C ALA A 179 4.04 12.16 -12.84
N SER A 180 5.23 12.76 -12.74
CA SER A 180 6.42 12.18 -12.13
C SER A 180 7.00 13.27 -11.23
N SER A 181 6.91 13.10 -9.92
CA SER A 181 7.21 14.16 -8.95
C SER A 181 8.07 13.66 -7.81
N LEU A 182 9.05 14.47 -7.43
CA LEU A 182 9.94 14.25 -6.31
C LEU A 182 9.71 15.38 -5.30
N ALA A 183 9.33 15.03 -4.07
CA ALA A 183 9.36 15.97 -2.95
C ALA A 183 10.56 15.66 -2.07
N VAL A 184 11.40 16.67 -1.84
CA VAL A 184 12.60 16.56 -0.99
C VAL A 184 12.34 17.28 0.32
N TYR A 185 12.68 16.61 1.41
CA TYR A 185 12.62 17.10 2.79
C TYR A 185 14.04 17.09 3.38
N ASP A 186 14.24 17.78 4.51
CA ASP A 186 15.57 17.92 5.15
C ASP A 186 16.32 16.59 5.37
N SER A 187 15.59 15.49 5.59
CA SER A 187 16.17 14.18 5.89
C SER A 187 15.47 13.01 5.17
N ALA A 188 14.69 13.30 4.13
CA ALA A 188 13.93 12.30 3.41
C ALA A 188 13.56 12.77 2.01
N TYR A 189 13.08 11.86 1.18
CA TYR A 189 12.41 12.19 -0.07
C TYR A 189 11.16 11.32 -0.26
N SER A 190 10.22 11.82 -1.06
CA SER A 190 9.12 11.01 -1.60
C SER A 190 9.05 11.16 -3.11
N TYR A 191 8.92 10.05 -3.82
CA TYR A 191 8.70 10.03 -5.25
C TYR A 191 7.30 9.52 -5.56
N LYS A 192 6.59 10.17 -6.47
CA LYS A 192 5.25 9.76 -6.93
C LYS A 192 5.20 9.72 -8.44
N LEU A 193 4.71 8.61 -8.96
CA LEU A 193 4.43 8.38 -10.37
C LEU A 193 2.93 8.14 -10.56
N ARG A 194 2.36 8.84 -11.54
CA ARG A 194 1.01 8.64 -12.06
C ARG A 194 1.13 8.49 -13.57
N ALA A 195 0.68 7.37 -14.11
CA ALA A 195 0.78 7.08 -15.53
C ALA A 195 -0.43 6.29 -16.02
N TYR A 196 -0.72 6.40 -17.30
CA TYR A 196 -1.68 5.56 -17.99
C TYR A 196 -0.95 4.55 -18.86
N LEU A 197 -1.55 3.36 -18.98
CA LEU A 197 -1.12 2.33 -19.91
C LEU A 197 -2.35 1.84 -20.71
N PRO A 198 -2.52 2.32 -21.95
CA PRO A 198 -3.46 1.72 -22.89
C PRO A 198 -3.08 0.25 -23.13
N VAL A 199 -4.07 -0.63 -23.11
CA VAL A 199 -3.90 -2.05 -23.42
C VAL A 199 -4.40 -2.28 -24.85
N GLU A 200 -3.54 -2.76 -25.74
CA GLU A 200 -3.87 -2.93 -27.16
C GLU A 200 -3.57 -4.37 -27.61
N GLY A 201 -4.50 -4.98 -28.35
CA GLY A 201 -4.30 -6.30 -28.99
C GLY A 201 -4.14 -7.50 -28.04
N MET A 202 -4.28 -7.32 -26.72
CA MET A 202 -4.04 -8.36 -25.72
C MET A 202 -4.98 -8.27 -24.52
N GLU A 203 -5.02 -9.35 -23.74
CA GLU A 203 -5.50 -9.36 -22.38
C GLU A 203 -4.33 -9.45 -21.39
N LEU A 204 -4.34 -8.65 -20.33
CA LEU A 204 -3.36 -8.70 -19.25
C LEU A 204 -4.01 -9.23 -17.97
N SER A 205 -3.49 -10.34 -17.44
CA SER A 205 -3.92 -10.89 -16.14
C SER A 205 -2.98 -10.51 -15.01
N ALA A 206 -1.73 -10.15 -15.31
CA ALA A 206 -0.79 -9.58 -14.36
C ALA A 206 0.29 -8.75 -15.06
N LEU A 207 0.72 -7.67 -14.44
CA LEU A 207 1.79 -6.80 -14.92
C LEU A 207 2.63 -6.30 -13.74
N LYS A 208 3.92 -6.63 -13.75
CA LYS A 208 4.91 -6.05 -12.84
C LYS A 208 5.79 -5.07 -13.59
N LEU A 209 5.94 -3.88 -13.03
CA LEU A 209 6.84 -2.85 -13.55
C LEU A 209 8.03 -2.70 -12.64
N LYS A 210 9.15 -2.27 -13.22
CA LYS A 210 10.36 -1.89 -12.51
C LYS A 210 10.53 -0.39 -12.63
N ILE A 211 10.63 0.28 -11.48
CA ILE A 211 11.00 1.70 -11.39
C ILE A 211 12.44 1.80 -10.91
N GLU A 212 13.18 2.73 -11.50
CA GLU A 212 14.54 3.08 -11.11
C GLU A 212 14.62 4.61 -10.95
N LEU A 213 15.22 5.06 -9.85
CA LEU A 213 15.54 6.48 -9.66
C LEU A 213 17.02 6.68 -9.98
N LEU A 214 17.30 7.73 -10.76
CA LEU A 214 18.58 7.95 -11.40
C LEU A 214 19.23 9.24 -10.87
N ASP A 215 20.56 9.27 -10.81
CA ASP A 215 21.32 10.52 -10.66
C ASP A 215 21.46 11.27 -12.00
N GLU A 216 22.17 12.40 -11.99
CA GLU A 216 22.43 13.21 -13.19
C GLU A 216 23.25 12.47 -14.27
N GLN A 217 24.01 11.45 -13.88
CA GLN A 217 24.80 10.60 -14.77
C GLN A 217 24.03 9.35 -15.23
N ALA A 218 22.72 9.28 -14.96
CA ALA A 218 21.85 8.15 -15.24
C ALA A 218 22.21 6.84 -14.50
N SER A 219 22.98 6.91 -13.41
CA SER A 219 23.25 5.77 -12.54
C SER A 219 22.06 5.46 -11.64
N VAL A 220 21.79 4.18 -11.42
CA VAL A 220 20.65 3.75 -10.60
C VAL A 220 20.95 3.93 -9.11
N LEU A 221 20.26 4.86 -8.47
CA LEU A 221 20.33 5.12 -7.02
C LEU A 221 19.37 4.23 -6.23
N TYR A 222 18.23 3.91 -6.83
CA TYR A 222 17.18 3.11 -6.22
C TYR A 222 16.46 2.28 -7.29
N SER A 223 15.99 1.09 -6.91
CA SER A 223 15.19 0.24 -7.80
C SER A 223 14.17 -0.60 -7.04
N GLU A 224 12.95 -0.67 -7.56
CA GLU A 224 11.89 -1.52 -7.04
C GLU A 224 11.07 -2.14 -8.17
N VAL A 225 10.55 -3.34 -7.91
CA VAL A 225 9.53 -4.00 -8.75
C VAL A 225 8.21 -3.95 -8.01
N PHE A 226 7.16 -3.45 -8.66
CA PHE A 226 5.82 -3.33 -8.08
C PHE A 226 4.76 -3.88 -9.03
N ASP A 227 3.61 -4.25 -8.47
CA ASP A 227 2.45 -4.73 -9.23
C ASP A 227 1.68 -3.54 -9.81
N ALA A 228 1.72 -3.37 -11.14
CA ALA A 228 0.87 -2.41 -11.85
C ALA A 228 -0.52 -3.00 -12.17
N LEU A 229 -0.57 -4.33 -12.32
CA LEU A 229 -1.79 -5.13 -12.33
C LEU A 229 -1.49 -6.43 -11.57
N ALA A 230 -2.11 -6.61 -10.41
CA ALA A 230 -1.92 -7.83 -9.61
C ALA A 230 -2.81 -8.96 -10.13
N SER A 231 -2.37 -10.22 -9.97
CA SER A 231 -3.08 -11.40 -10.52
C SER A 231 -4.48 -11.66 -9.96
N HIS A 232 -4.85 -11.01 -8.85
CA HIS A 232 -6.19 -11.09 -8.26
C HIS A 232 -7.12 -9.96 -8.73
N GLN A 233 -6.58 -8.95 -9.44
CA GLN A 233 -7.37 -7.88 -10.02
C GLN A 233 -8.07 -8.35 -11.31
N PRO A 234 -9.06 -7.59 -11.80
CA PRO A 234 -9.71 -7.89 -13.08
C PRO A 234 -8.70 -7.92 -14.24
N VAL A 235 -8.89 -8.86 -15.17
CA VAL A 235 -8.11 -8.92 -16.41
C VAL A 235 -8.36 -7.64 -17.20
N ALA A 236 -7.27 -6.96 -17.60
CA ALA A 236 -7.35 -5.81 -18.48
C ALA A 236 -7.51 -6.30 -19.92
N ARG A 237 -8.51 -5.79 -20.61
CA ARG A 237 -8.86 -6.15 -22.00
C ARG A 237 -8.23 -5.17 -22.99
N ALA A 238 -8.12 -5.56 -24.24
CA ALA A 238 -7.78 -4.63 -25.30
C ALA A 238 -8.81 -3.48 -25.33
N GLY A 239 -8.32 -2.23 -25.37
CA GLY A 239 -9.11 -1.01 -25.24
C GLY A 239 -9.21 -0.47 -23.81
N ASP A 240 -8.78 -1.22 -22.79
CA ASP A 240 -8.74 -0.71 -21.42
C ASP A 240 -7.58 0.29 -21.23
N LEU A 241 -7.79 1.21 -20.28
CA LEU A 241 -6.78 2.16 -19.84
C LEU A 241 -6.39 1.84 -18.39
N LEU A 242 -5.24 1.19 -18.21
CA LEU A 242 -4.72 0.88 -16.89
C LEU A 242 -4.17 2.15 -16.22
N ALA A 243 -4.58 2.35 -14.97
CA ALA A 243 -4.16 3.47 -14.13
C ALA A 243 -3.01 3.02 -13.23
N ILE A 244 -1.82 3.53 -13.49
CA ILE A 244 -0.60 3.14 -12.78
C ILE A 244 -0.29 4.19 -11.72
N GLY A 245 -0.22 3.73 -10.48
CA GLY A 245 0.14 4.50 -9.31
C GLY A 245 1.36 3.90 -8.63
N TYR A 246 2.37 4.72 -8.37
CA TYR A 246 3.50 4.34 -7.54
C TYR A 246 3.89 5.48 -6.61
N ASP A 247 4.03 5.17 -5.33
CA ASP A 247 4.41 6.09 -4.27
C ASP A 247 5.57 5.47 -3.48
N HIS A 248 6.66 6.20 -3.37
CA HIS A 248 7.85 5.80 -2.60
C HIS A 248 8.21 6.88 -1.59
N TYR A 249 8.59 6.46 -0.39
CA TYR A 249 9.11 7.32 0.64
C TYR A 249 10.34 6.67 1.27
N GLN A 250 11.41 7.44 1.40
CA GLN A 250 12.64 6.94 2.00
C GLN A 250 13.34 8.04 2.81
N LYS A 251 13.88 7.64 3.97
CA LYS A 251 14.77 8.48 4.77
C LYS A 251 16.16 8.56 4.11
N GLY A 252 16.80 9.71 4.28
CA GLY A 252 18.01 10.10 3.58
C GLY A 252 17.71 10.99 2.37
N VAL A 253 18.71 11.72 1.91
CA VAL A 253 18.63 12.55 0.70
C VAL A 253 19.51 11.89 -0.35
N LEU A 254 18.95 11.65 -1.53
CA LEU A 254 19.65 11.13 -2.70
C LEU A 254 19.62 12.19 -3.80
N PRO A 255 20.69 12.34 -4.60
CA PRO A 255 20.74 13.31 -5.70
C PRO A 255 19.94 12.79 -6.91
N ILE A 256 18.63 12.61 -6.74
CA ILE A 256 17.74 12.07 -7.76
C ILE A 256 17.47 13.14 -8.82
N ALA A 257 17.83 12.86 -10.07
CA ALA A 257 17.65 13.73 -11.21
C ALA A 257 16.70 13.16 -12.28
N GLY A 258 16.41 11.86 -12.25
CA GLY A 258 15.53 11.22 -13.22
C GLY A 258 14.88 9.94 -12.71
N ALA A 259 13.90 9.44 -13.45
CA ALA A 259 13.32 8.13 -13.23
C ALA A 259 13.26 7.33 -14.53
N ARG A 260 13.33 6.01 -14.42
CA ARG A 260 13.17 5.07 -15.53
C ARG A 260 12.15 4.00 -15.16
N LEU A 261 11.14 3.81 -16.01
CA LEU A 261 10.10 2.80 -15.85
C LEU A 261 10.19 1.76 -16.97
N GLY A 262 10.20 0.47 -16.62
CA GLY A 262 10.21 -0.63 -17.58
C GLY A 262 9.33 -1.78 -17.16
N VAL A 263 9.01 -2.67 -18.11
CA VAL A 263 8.28 -3.91 -17.85
C VAL A 263 9.24 -4.91 -17.19
N HIS A 264 8.88 -5.44 -16.03
CA HIS A 264 9.65 -6.51 -15.38
C HIS A 264 9.15 -7.89 -15.79
N SER A 265 7.84 -8.10 -15.72
CA SER A 265 7.19 -9.35 -16.12
C SER A 265 5.71 -9.11 -16.40
N MET A 266 5.13 -9.91 -17.28
CA MET A 266 3.75 -9.79 -17.70
C MET A 266 3.13 -11.18 -17.93
N GLN A 267 1.86 -11.33 -17.56
CA GLN A 267 1.03 -12.47 -17.95
C GLN A 267 -0.03 -11.96 -18.91
N GLN A 268 0.00 -12.48 -20.14
CA GLN A 268 -0.87 -12.02 -21.21
C GLN A 268 -1.45 -13.17 -22.03
N ALA A 269 -2.57 -12.89 -22.69
CA ALA A 269 -3.19 -13.74 -23.70
C ALA A 269 -3.58 -12.89 -24.92
N PRO A 270 -3.69 -13.45 -26.14
CA PRO A 270 -4.25 -12.74 -27.28
C PRO A 270 -5.67 -12.27 -26.98
N ALA A 271 -6.02 -11.05 -27.40
CA ALA A 271 -7.40 -10.58 -27.28
C ALA A 271 -8.33 -11.44 -28.18
N PRO A 272 -9.54 -11.80 -27.72
CA PRO A 272 -10.54 -12.43 -28.56
C PRO A 272 -10.97 -11.48 -29.68
N ALA A 273 -11.53 -12.04 -30.76
CA ALA A 273 -12.02 -11.25 -31.90
C ALA A 273 -13.11 -10.22 -31.50
N ALA A 274 -13.91 -10.55 -30.48
CA ALA A 274 -14.92 -9.65 -29.93
C ALA A 274 -15.12 -9.93 -28.43
N TYR A 275 -15.35 -8.86 -27.66
CA TYR A 275 -15.77 -8.94 -26.27
C TYR A 275 -17.28 -8.90 -26.15
N GLN A 276 -17.82 -9.61 -25.16
CA GLN A 276 -19.19 -9.36 -24.72
C GLN A 276 -19.27 -7.93 -24.15
N PRO A 277 -20.21 -7.09 -24.63
CA PRO A 277 -20.42 -5.75 -24.09
C PRO A 277 -20.80 -5.80 -22.61
N ALA A 278 -20.35 -4.81 -21.84
CA ALA A 278 -20.78 -4.67 -20.45
C ALA A 278 -22.29 -4.37 -20.40
N ALA A 279 -23.02 -5.09 -19.53
CA ALA A 279 -24.44 -4.85 -19.35
C ALA A 279 -24.66 -3.45 -18.74
N PRO A 280 -25.55 -2.60 -19.28
CA PRO A 280 -25.77 -1.26 -18.73
C PRO A 280 -26.11 -1.30 -17.25
N LEU A 281 -25.46 -0.45 -16.46
CA LEU A 281 -25.65 -0.38 -15.01
C LEU A 281 -26.07 1.04 -14.63
N GLN A 282 -27.21 1.16 -13.95
CA GLN A 282 -27.66 2.43 -13.42
C GLN A 282 -26.91 2.76 -12.13
N LEU A 283 -26.21 3.90 -12.12
CA LEU A 283 -25.59 4.43 -10.91
C LEU A 283 -26.62 5.21 -10.09
N LYS A 284 -26.68 4.93 -8.79
CA LYS A 284 -27.32 5.82 -7.83
C LYS A 284 -26.32 6.84 -7.31
N TRP A 285 -26.81 7.96 -6.82
CA TRP A 285 -26.00 9.04 -6.29
C TRP A 285 -26.38 9.27 -4.84
N GLU A 286 -25.41 9.23 -3.93
CA GLU A 286 -25.67 9.57 -2.52
C GLU A 286 -25.97 11.05 -2.34
N ARG A 287 -25.40 11.89 -3.21
CA ARG A 287 -25.67 13.32 -3.32
C ARG A 287 -25.88 13.67 -4.79
N PRO A 288 -26.76 14.64 -5.12
CA PRO A 288 -26.99 15.03 -6.51
C PRO A 288 -25.67 15.27 -7.27
N PRO A 289 -25.52 14.74 -8.50
CA PRO A 289 -24.31 14.92 -9.27
C PRO A 289 -24.04 16.40 -9.56
N PRO A 290 -22.78 16.86 -9.47
CA PRO A 290 -22.40 18.19 -9.94
C PRO A 290 -22.68 18.37 -11.44
N ALA A 291 -23.03 19.58 -11.87
CA ALA A 291 -23.50 19.86 -13.24
C ALA A 291 -22.49 19.50 -14.35
N ASN A 292 -21.19 19.50 -14.05
CA ASN A 292 -20.10 19.21 -14.98
C ASN A 292 -19.63 17.75 -14.94
N ILE A 293 -20.30 16.89 -14.17
CA ILE A 293 -19.97 15.47 -14.02
C ILE A 293 -21.10 14.63 -14.57
N ALA A 294 -20.78 13.78 -15.54
CA ALA A 294 -21.68 12.75 -16.05
C ALA A 294 -20.93 11.42 -16.05
N LEU A 295 -21.52 10.40 -15.45
CA LEU A 295 -20.94 9.06 -15.36
C LEU A 295 -21.89 8.05 -16.00
N THR A 296 -21.34 7.16 -16.81
CA THR A 296 -22.02 5.94 -17.22
C THR A 296 -21.28 4.72 -16.69
N ALA A 297 -22.03 3.68 -16.37
CA ALA A 297 -21.49 2.43 -15.87
C ALA A 297 -22.00 1.22 -16.66
N GLY A 298 -21.15 0.21 -16.74
CA GLY A 298 -21.50 -1.11 -17.25
C GLY A 298 -20.96 -2.21 -16.34
N MET A 299 -21.72 -3.28 -16.20
CA MET A 299 -21.32 -4.51 -15.53
C MET A 299 -20.61 -5.43 -16.53
N ARG A 300 -19.29 -5.56 -16.39
CA ARG A 300 -18.48 -6.44 -17.23
C ARG A 300 -18.49 -7.88 -16.73
N LEU A 301 -18.52 -8.07 -15.41
CA LEU A 301 -18.56 -9.38 -14.77
C LEU A 301 -19.37 -9.28 -13.48
N ASP A 302 -20.35 -10.16 -13.35
CA ASP A 302 -21.15 -10.39 -12.14
C ASP A 302 -21.17 -11.91 -11.94
N GLN A 303 -20.39 -12.38 -10.97
CA GLN A 303 -20.27 -13.81 -10.71
C GLN A 303 -20.25 -14.11 -9.22
N LEU A 304 -21.36 -14.63 -8.71
CA LEU A 304 -21.44 -15.23 -7.40
C LEU A 304 -21.01 -16.70 -7.46
N SER A 305 -20.09 -17.08 -6.57
CA SER A 305 -19.60 -18.44 -6.43
C SER A 305 -19.59 -18.85 -4.96
N SER A 306 -19.82 -20.13 -4.68
CA SER A 306 -19.76 -20.66 -3.31
C SER A 306 -18.49 -21.48 -3.12
N SER A 307 -17.80 -21.28 -2.00
CA SER A 307 -16.65 -22.12 -1.64
C SER A 307 -17.12 -23.49 -1.14
N ARG A 308 -16.48 -24.55 -1.61
CA ARG A 308 -16.67 -25.90 -1.05
C ARG A 308 -15.89 -26.11 0.26
N PHE A 309 -14.90 -25.26 0.52
CA PHE A 309 -13.94 -25.42 1.63
C PHE A 309 -14.17 -24.42 2.76
N THR A 310 -14.90 -23.34 2.52
CA THR A 310 -15.17 -22.30 3.53
C THR A 310 -16.67 -22.06 3.65
N ALA A 311 -17.09 -21.50 4.78
CA ALA A 311 -18.48 -21.08 4.99
C ALA A 311 -18.83 -19.76 4.28
N GLN A 312 -18.08 -19.39 3.24
CA GLN A 312 -18.20 -18.12 2.53
C GLN A 312 -18.53 -18.35 1.06
N SER A 313 -19.27 -17.40 0.51
CA SER A 313 -19.43 -17.22 -0.93
C SER A 313 -18.64 -15.99 -1.36
N PHE A 314 -18.22 -15.99 -2.61
CA PHE A 314 -17.44 -14.92 -3.22
C PHE A 314 -18.19 -14.37 -4.42
N HIS A 315 -18.45 -13.07 -4.38
CA HIS A 315 -19.01 -12.33 -5.49
C HIS A 315 -17.88 -11.56 -6.19
N LYS A 316 -17.51 -12.00 -7.40
CA LYS A 316 -16.56 -11.30 -8.25
C LYS A 316 -17.30 -10.30 -9.14
N ILE A 317 -16.95 -9.03 -9.02
CA ILE A 317 -17.58 -7.91 -9.72
C ILE A 317 -16.53 -7.16 -10.51
N VAL A 318 -16.83 -6.82 -11.76
CA VAL A 318 -16.01 -5.92 -12.58
C VAL A 318 -16.92 -4.90 -13.25
N LEU A 319 -16.66 -3.63 -12.98
CA LEU A 319 -17.37 -2.47 -13.51
C LEU A 319 -16.52 -1.76 -14.55
N GLU A 320 -17.18 -1.22 -15.56
CA GLU A 320 -16.67 -0.21 -16.47
C GLU A 320 -17.32 1.12 -16.13
N ILE A 321 -16.52 2.14 -15.81
CA ILE A 321 -17.01 3.48 -15.51
C ILE A 321 -16.43 4.46 -16.53
N THR A 322 -17.30 5.19 -17.21
CA THR A 322 -16.90 6.21 -18.20
C THR A 322 -17.25 7.60 -17.70
N ASN A 323 -16.28 8.51 -17.74
CA ASN A 323 -16.51 9.92 -17.48
C ASN A 323 -16.99 10.60 -18.77
N GLN A 324 -18.29 10.87 -18.86
CA GLN A 324 -18.91 11.61 -19.96
C GLN A 324 -19.03 13.12 -19.65
N GLY A 325 -18.62 13.54 -18.45
CA GLY A 325 -18.60 14.93 -18.05
C GLY A 325 -17.42 15.70 -18.65
N GLN A 326 -17.30 16.96 -18.26
CA GLN A 326 -16.22 17.85 -18.68
C GLN A 326 -15.09 17.94 -17.65
N ALA A 327 -15.38 17.58 -16.39
CA ALA A 327 -14.42 17.67 -15.30
C ALA A 327 -13.53 16.41 -15.20
N ASN A 328 -12.25 16.60 -14.89
CA ASN A 328 -11.33 15.50 -14.60
C ASN A 328 -11.56 15.00 -13.17
N LEU A 329 -11.80 13.71 -12.98
CA LEU A 329 -12.09 13.20 -11.64
C LEU A 329 -10.80 12.84 -10.92
N GLN A 330 -10.47 13.57 -9.86
CA GLN A 330 -9.32 13.32 -8.98
C GLN A 330 -9.58 12.19 -7.99
N ARG A 331 -10.84 12.02 -7.56
CA ARG A 331 -11.29 10.89 -6.73
C ARG A 331 -12.70 10.47 -7.15
N LEU A 332 -12.92 9.17 -7.20
CA LEU A 332 -14.22 8.56 -7.46
C LEU A 332 -14.34 7.29 -6.63
N LYS A 333 -15.21 7.33 -5.63
CA LYS A 333 -15.50 6.22 -4.72
C LYS A 333 -16.94 5.77 -4.94
N LEU A 334 -17.10 4.47 -5.18
CA LEU A 334 -18.40 3.81 -5.27
C LEU A 334 -18.64 3.00 -4.00
N ARG A 335 -19.90 2.91 -3.59
CA ARG A 335 -20.39 1.95 -2.61
C ARG A 335 -21.19 0.88 -3.34
N LEU A 336 -20.83 -0.37 -3.08
CA LEU A 336 -21.51 -1.57 -3.56
C LEU A 336 -22.41 -2.06 -2.43
N ASP A 337 -23.72 -2.04 -2.65
CA ASP A 337 -24.73 -2.50 -1.70
C ASP A 337 -25.34 -3.80 -2.22
N TRP A 338 -25.09 -4.91 -1.52
CA TRP A 338 -25.74 -6.20 -1.80
C TRP A 338 -27.08 -6.20 -1.09
N LYS A 339 -28.17 -6.36 -1.84
CA LYS A 339 -29.54 -6.28 -1.33
C LYS A 339 -30.28 -7.59 -1.49
N ASP A 340 -31.21 -7.82 -0.57
CA ASP A 340 -32.16 -8.93 -0.63
C ASP A 340 -33.37 -8.60 -1.52
N GLU A 341 -34.38 -9.49 -1.51
CA GLU A 341 -35.61 -9.33 -2.29
C GLU A 341 -36.48 -8.16 -1.84
N ARG A 342 -36.35 -7.73 -0.58
CA ARG A 342 -37.09 -6.60 0.00
C ARG A 342 -36.37 -5.27 -0.22
N GLY A 343 -35.16 -5.32 -0.77
CA GLY A 343 -34.29 -4.15 -0.96
C GLY A 343 -33.50 -3.77 0.30
N GLU A 344 -33.48 -4.61 1.33
CA GLU A 344 -32.68 -4.41 2.53
C GLU A 344 -31.20 -4.69 2.23
N VAL A 345 -30.30 -3.86 2.77
CA VAL A 345 -28.87 -3.99 2.55
C VAL A 345 -28.30 -5.10 3.44
N LEU A 346 -27.85 -6.18 2.81
CA LEU A 346 -27.18 -7.32 3.46
C LEU A 346 -25.74 -6.99 3.81
N GLN A 347 -25.04 -6.28 2.91
CA GLN A 347 -23.65 -5.87 3.07
C GLN A 347 -23.36 -4.65 2.19
N SER A 348 -22.42 -3.81 2.64
CA SER A 348 -21.85 -2.72 1.83
C SER A 348 -20.33 -2.79 1.77
N LYS A 349 -19.75 -2.44 0.62
CA LYS A 349 -18.29 -2.29 0.44
C LYS A 349 -17.98 -1.10 -0.44
N SER A 350 -16.90 -0.39 -0.13
CA SER A 350 -16.40 0.67 -0.99
C SER A 350 -15.44 0.15 -2.05
N LEU A 351 -15.48 0.76 -3.23
CA LEU A 351 -14.60 0.52 -4.36
C LEU A 351 -14.10 1.86 -4.89
N TYR A 352 -12.78 2.06 -4.91
CA TYR A 352 -12.18 3.23 -5.55
C TYR A 352 -11.98 2.96 -7.04
N VAL A 353 -12.63 3.78 -7.87
CA VAL A 353 -12.36 3.83 -9.32
C VAL A 353 -11.19 4.78 -9.58
N VAL A 354 -11.15 5.89 -8.84
CA VAL A 354 -10.02 6.82 -8.82
C VAL A 354 -9.67 7.13 -7.37
N SER A 355 -8.40 6.92 -7.01
CA SER A 355 -7.83 7.26 -5.70
C SER A 355 -6.72 8.30 -5.85
N THR A 356 -6.23 8.83 -4.73
CA THR A 356 -5.05 9.70 -4.66
C THR A 356 -3.76 9.03 -5.14
N SER A 357 -3.74 7.69 -5.19
CA SER A 357 -2.60 6.92 -5.67
C SER A 357 -2.64 6.67 -7.19
N THR A 358 -3.75 6.95 -7.87
CA THR A 358 -3.90 6.74 -9.32
C THR A 358 -4.02 8.06 -10.08
N PRO A 359 -3.68 8.11 -11.38
CA PRO A 359 -3.97 9.29 -12.19
C PRO A 359 -5.49 9.56 -12.25
N PRO A 360 -5.90 10.82 -12.46
CA PRO A 360 -7.32 11.18 -12.56
C PRO A 360 -8.03 10.42 -13.69
N LEU A 361 -9.36 10.40 -13.66
CA LEU A 361 -10.16 9.93 -14.80
C LEU A 361 -10.56 11.14 -15.64
N LEU A 362 -9.92 11.31 -16.80
CA LEU A 362 -10.15 12.47 -17.65
C LEU A 362 -11.52 12.40 -18.34
N ALA A 363 -12.00 13.55 -18.83
CA ALA A 363 -13.19 13.61 -19.66
C ALA A 363 -13.06 12.67 -20.88
N GLY A 364 -14.11 11.91 -21.17
CA GLY A 364 -14.16 10.92 -22.24
C GLY A 364 -13.45 9.59 -21.93
N GLN A 365 -12.69 9.49 -20.83
CA GLN A 365 -12.00 8.25 -20.49
C GLN A 365 -12.91 7.25 -19.79
N ARG A 366 -12.57 5.98 -19.99
CA ARG A 366 -13.15 4.82 -19.30
C ARG A 366 -12.12 4.19 -18.37
N ARG A 367 -12.57 3.71 -17.22
CA ARG A 367 -11.76 2.93 -16.28
C ARG A 367 -12.51 1.69 -15.82
N THR A 368 -11.74 0.63 -15.61
CA THR A 368 -12.24 -0.61 -15.02
C THR A 368 -11.93 -0.62 -13.53
N ALA A 369 -12.89 -1.08 -12.74
CA ALA A 369 -12.72 -1.23 -11.30
C ALA A 369 -13.51 -2.45 -10.84
N GLY A 370 -13.00 -3.20 -9.88
CA GLY A 370 -13.65 -4.42 -9.43
C GLY A 370 -12.84 -5.18 -8.41
N GLY A 371 -13.40 -6.28 -7.97
CA GLY A 371 -12.78 -7.12 -6.96
C GLY A 371 -13.62 -8.36 -6.67
N THR A 372 -13.10 -9.16 -5.74
CA THR A 372 -13.80 -10.32 -5.19
C THR A 372 -14.21 -10.01 -3.76
N TYR A 373 -15.50 -10.07 -3.50
CA TYR A 373 -16.09 -9.72 -2.21
C TYR A 373 -16.63 -10.97 -1.53
N SER A 374 -16.27 -11.18 -0.27
CA SER A 374 -16.85 -12.26 0.53
C SER A 374 -18.24 -11.86 1.00
N LEU A 375 -19.16 -12.80 0.92
CA LEU A 375 -20.47 -12.80 1.56
C LEU A 375 -20.53 -14.05 2.44
N ASP A 376 -21.12 -13.96 3.63
CA ASP A 376 -21.43 -15.18 4.37
C ASP A 376 -22.51 -16.00 3.63
N LYS A 377 -22.69 -17.26 4.02
CA LYS A 377 -23.64 -18.17 3.37
C LYS A 377 -25.09 -17.67 3.42
N GLN A 378 -25.51 -17.03 4.51
CA GLN A 378 -26.89 -16.54 4.66
C GLN A 378 -27.13 -15.33 3.77
N GLN A 379 -26.20 -14.36 3.79
CA GLN A 379 -26.21 -13.20 2.90
C GLN A 379 -26.20 -13.62 1.43
N ALA A 380 -25.34 -14.57 1.05
CA ALA A 380 -25.25 -15.04 -0.32
C ALA A 380 -26.53 -15.74 -0.79
N ALA A 381 -27.21 -16.48 0.09
CA ALA A 381 -28.50 -17.09 -0.22
C ALA A 381 -29.64 -16.06 -0.34
N ALA A 382 -29.58 -15.00 0.46
CA ALA A 382 -30.56 -13.90 0.46
C ALA A 382 -30.34 -12.88 -0.66
N PHE A 383 -29.11 -12.76 -1.20
CA PHE A 383 -28.75 -11.79 -2.22
C PHE A 383 -29.60 -11.90 -3.49
N ARG A 384 -30.13 -10.76 -3.96
CA ARG A 384 -30.93 -10.65 -5.19
C ARG A 384 -30.46 -9.55 -6.12
N GLN A 385 -29.96 -8.44 -5.56
CA GLN A 385 -29.62 -7.28 -6.36
C GLN A 385 -28.36 -6.60 -5.86
N LEU A 386 -27.46 -6.25 -6.76
CA LEU A 386 -26.35 -5.34 -6.49
C LEU A 386 -26.76 -3.92 -6.87
N GLU A 387 -26.67 -3.01 -5.92
CA GLU A 387 -26.83 -1.58 -6.15
C GLU A 387 -25.46 -0.90 -6.08
N VAL A 388 -25.18 -0.02 -7.04
CA VAL A 388 -23.93 0.74 -7.09
C VAL A 388 -24.23 2.22 -6.91
N VAL A 389 -23.70 2.78 -5.83
CA VAL A 389 -23.92 4.17 -5.41
C VAL A 389 -22.63 4.96 -5.55
N VAL A 390 -22.69 6.14 -6.14
CA VAL A 390 -21.60 7.11 -6.13
C VAL A 390 -21.58 7.77 -4.75
N GLU A 391 -20.57 7.44 -3.95
CA GLU A 391 -20.39 7.87 -2.56
C GLU A 391 -19.57 9.17 -2.50
N GLU A 392 -18.52 9.26 -3.32
CA GLU A 392 -17.62 10.42 -3.35
C GLU A 392 -17.14 10.73 -4.76
N VAL A 393 -17.16 12.01 -5.12
CA VAL A 393 -16.52 12.54 -6.33
C VAL A 393 -15.75 13.81 -5.98
N VAL A 394 -14.48 13.88 -6.39
CA VAL A 394 -13.65 15.10 -6.36
C VAL A 394 -13.11 15.33 -7.76
N PHE A 395 -13.17 16.57 -8.22
CA PHE A 395 -12.83 16.97 -9.58
C PHE A 395 -11.97 18.24 -9.60
#